data_AF-A0A9D6KK08-F1
#
_entry.id   AF-A0A9D6KK08-F1
#
_cell.length_a   1.000
_cell.length_b   1.000
_cell.length_c   1.000
_cell.angle_alpha   90.00
_cell.angle_beta   90.00
_cell.angle_gamma   90.00
#
_symmetry.space_group_name_H-M   'P 1'
#
loop_
_entity.id
_entity.type
_entity.pdbx_description
1 polymer ?
#
loop_
_entity_poly.entity_id
_entity_poly.type
_entity_poly.pdbx_seq_one_letter_code
_entity_poly.pdbx_strand_id
1 'polypeptide(L)'
;MDEKDRLGNKLREAEKGREDQFFAQRDRELLAKLKSAKADEADAALTDAVRMRCPKCGNRLHQATRHDVTADECRSCHGIWLDHNELERLAEREREGWVVRWLRSITQL
;
A
#
# COMPACT_ATOMS: atom_id res chain seq x y z
N MET A 1 -7.62 42.81 -57.14
CA MET A 1 -6.58 42.40 -56.17
C MET A 1 -7.31 42.19 -54.86
N ASP A 2 -7.50 40.94 -54.45
CA ASP A 2 -8.24 40.58 -53.25
C ASP A 2 -7.54 41.14 -52.02
N GLU A 3 -8.09 42.24 -51.50
CA GLU A 3 -7.81 42.75 -50.16
C GLU A 3 -8.39 41.74 -49.16
N LYS A 4 -7.70 40.60 -49.05
CA LYS A 4 -8.09 39.47 -48.23
C LYS A 4 -8.34 39.97 -46.81
N ASP A 5 -9.55 39.71 -46.32
CA ASP A 5 -10.05 40.02 -44.99
C ASP A 5 -9.03 39.66 -43.90
N ARG A 6 -8.18 40.63 -43.59
CA ARG A 6 -7.05 40.49 -42.68
C ARG A 6 -7.53 40.46 -41.22
N LEU A 7 -8.73 40.97 -40.95
CA LEU A 7 -9.33 40.97 -39.63
C LEU A 7 -9.94 39.60 -39.32
N GLY A 8 -10.68 39.01 -40.27
CA GLY A 8 -11.30 37.70 -40.13
C GLY A 8 -10.29 36.57 -39.94
N ASN A 9 -9.12 36.63 -40.61
CA ASN A 9 -8.06 35.64 -40.42
C ASN A 9 -7.44 35.72 -39.02
N LYS A 10 -7.19 36.92 -38.51
CA LYS A 10 -6.67 37.12 -37.13
C LYS A 10 -7.64 36.64 -36.06
N LEU A 11 -8.95 36.87 -36.26
CA LEU A 11 -9.98 36.40 -35.34
C LEU A 11 -9.99 34.87 -35.26
N ARG A 12 -9.92 34.18 -36.41
CA ARG A 12 -9.81 32.72 -36.48
C ARG A 12 -8.54 32.19 -35.82
N GLU A 13 -7.40 32.86 -36.01
CA GLU A 13 -6.14 32.48 -35.35
C GLU A 13 -6.23 32.62 -33.83
N ALA A 14 -6.88 33.67 -33.33
CA ALA A 14 -7.10 33.88 -31.89
C ALA A 14 -8.10 32.89 -31.29
N GLU A 15 -9.13 32.48 -32.04
CA GLU A 15 -10.02 31.39 -31.66
C GLU A 15 -9.27 30.07 -31.56
N LYS A 16 -8.51 29.72 -32.60
CA LYS A 16 -7.69 28.51 -32.62
C LYS A 16 -6.70 28.47 -31.46
N GLY A 17 -6.00 29.57 -31.19
CA GLY A 17 -5.08 29.65 -30.07
C GLY A 17 -5.74 29.45 -28.70
N ARG A 18 -6.99 29.92 -28.52
CA ARG A 18 -7.78 29.69 -27.30
C ARG A 18 -8.22 28.23 -27.19
N GLU A 19 -8.66 27.64 -28.28
CA GLU A 19 -9.03 26.22 -28.35
C GLU A 19 -7.82 25.32 -28.03
N ASP A 20 -6.66 25.58 -28.65
CA ASP A 20 -5.42 24.83 -28.43
C ASP A 20 -5.01 24.85 -26.95
N GLN A 21 -5.10 26.02 -26.29
CA GLN A 21 -4.83 26.13 -24.85
C GLN A 21 -5.83 25.35 -24.00
N PHE A 22 -7.11 25.42 -24.35
CA PHE A 22 -8.17 24.70 -23.64
C PHE A 22 -7.95 23.18 -23.72
N PHE A 23 -7.67 22.66 -24.91
CA PHE A 23 -7.39 21.24 -25.11
C PHE A 23 -6.10 20.82 -24.40
N ALA A 24 -5.03 21.60 -24.48
CA ALA A 24 -3.78 21.31 -23.78
C ALA A 24 -3.95 21.26 -22.25
N GLN A 25 -4.79 22.14 -21.68
CA GLN A 25 -5.09 22.13 -20.25
C GLN A 25 -5.88 20.87 -19.87
N ARG A 26 -6.93 20.54 -20.63
CA ARG A 26 -7.76 19.35 -20.40
C ARG A 26 -6.96 18.05 -20.55
N ASP A 27 -6.12 17.96 -21.58
CA ASP A 27 -5.23 16.82 -21.79
C ASP A 27 -4.26 16.65 -20.62
N ARG A 28 -3.67 17.75 -20.12
CA ARG A 28 -2.80 17.69 -18.94
C ARG A 28 -3.55 17.15 -17.72
N GLU A 29 -4.77 17.61 -17.48
CA GLU A 29 -5.61 17.12 -16.37
C GLU A 29 -5.94 15.62 -16.52
N LEU A 30 -6.34 15.18 -17.72
CA LEU A 30 -6.64 13.78 -18.01
C LEU A 30 -5.41 12.90 -17.84
N LEU A 31 -4.26 13.32 -18.38
CA LEU A 31 -3.00 12.61 -18.22
C LEU A 31 -2.58 12.51 -16.76
N ALA A 32 -2.78 13.56 -15.96
CA ALA A 32 -2.51 13.52 -14.52
C ALA A 32 -3.40 12.48 -13.80
N LYS A 33 -4.71 12.45 -14.10
CA LYS A 33 -5.64 11.47 -13.53
C LYS A 33 -5.31 10.03 -13.93
N LEU A 34 -4.98 9.82 -15.21
CA LEU A 34 -4.58 8.49 -15.70
C LEU A 34 -3.30 8.02 -15.01
N LYS A 35 -2.31 8.91 -14.85
CA LYS A 35 -1.08 8.59 -14.14
C LYS A 35 -1.30 8.25 -12.68
N SER A 36 -2.15 8.99 -11.96
CA SER A 36 -2.47 8.67 -10.56
C SER A 36 -3.18 7.32 -10.45
N ALA A 37 -4.21 7.08 -11.26
CA ALA A 37 -4.93 5.81 -11.24
C ALA A 37 -4.03 4.61 -11.57
N LYS A 38 -3.11 4.78 -12.54
CA LYS A 38 -2.09 3.77 -12.89
C LYS A 38 -1.11 3.52 -11.74
N ALA A 39 -0.75 4.54 -10.98
CA ALA A 39 0.13 4.40 -9.82
C ALA A 39 -0.57 3.63 -8.70
N ASP A 40 -1.82 4.00 -8.39
CA ASP A 40 -2.64 3.29 -7.40
C ASP A 40 -2.84 1.81 -7.77
N GLU A 41 -3.08 1.52 -9.05
CA GLU A 41 -3.17 0.15 -9.59
C GLU A 41 -1.85 -0.62 -9.43
N ALA A 42 -0.71 0.03 -9.70
CA ALA A 42 0.61 -0.58 -9.55
C ALA A 42 0.96 -0.87 -8.07
N ASP A 43 0.65 0.05 -7.16
CA ASP A 43 0.87 -0.12 -5.72
C ASP A 43 0.00 -1.24 -5.14
N ALA A 44 -1.25 -1.35 -5.61
CA ALA A 44 -2.14 -2.45 -5.25
C ALA A 44 -1.60 -3.80 -5.75
N ALA A 45 -1.13 -3.87 -7.00
CA ALA A 45 -0.54 -5.08 -7.56
C ALA A 45 0.75 -5.49 -6.82
N LEU A 46 1.59 -4.52 -6.43
CA LEU A 46 2.79 -4.79 -5.64
C LEU A 46 2.43 -5.34 -4.25
N THR A 47 1.44 -4.73 -3.59
CA THR A 47 0.96 -5.17 -2.26
C THR A 47 0.43 -6.61 -2.31
N ASP A 48 -0.32 -6.97 -3.35
CA ASP A 48 -0.81 -8.33 -3.54
C ASP A 48 0.34 -9.32 -3.79
N ALA A 49 1.32 -8.94 -4.61
CA ALA A 49 2.47 -9.80 -4.92
C ALA A 49 3.30 -10.18 -3.68
N VAL A 50 3.40 -9.29 -2.68
CA VAL A 50 4.14 -9.53 -1.44
C VAL A 50 3.28 -10.09 -0.29
N ARG A 51 1.95 -10.08 -0.44
CA ARG A 51 1.02 -10.60 0.57
C ARG A 51 1.28 -12.08 0.85
N MET A 52 1.31 -12.47 2.13
CA MET A 52 1.59 -13.83 2.58
C MET A 52 2.92 -14.42 2.07
N ARG A 53 3.92 -13.57 1.79
CA ARG A 53 5.28 -14.01 1.45
C ARG A 53 6.25 -13.63 2.55
N CYS A 54 7.20 -14.53 2.80
CA CYS A 54 8.28 -14.29 3.73
C CYS A 54 9.21 -13.19 3.16
N PRO A 55 9.42 -12.06 3.85
CA PRO A 55 10.31 -11.01 3.37
C PRO A 55 11.80 -11.40 3.40
N LYS A 56 12.17 -12.48 4.11
CA LYS A 56 13.55 -13.00 4.12
C LYS A 56 13.88 -13.84 2.88
N CYS A 57 12.94 -14.62 2.36
CA CYS A 57 13.22 -15.59 1.29
C CYS A 57 12.18 -15.68 0.17
N GLY A 58 11.10 -14.90 0.21
CA GLY A 58 10.05 -14.84 -0.82
C GLY A 58 9.05 -16.02 -0.84
N ASN A 59 9.29 -17.06 -0.03
CA ASN A 59 8.42 -18.24 0.05
C ASN A 59 7.08 -17.93 0.71
N ARG A 60 6.04 -18.70 0.36
CA ARG A 60 4.70 -18.56 0.92
C ARG A 60 4.71 -18.85 2.43
N LEU A 61 4.09 -17.96 3.20
CA LEU A 61 3.85 -18.15 4.62
C LEU A 61 2.73 -19.17 4.82
N HIS A 62 2.83 -19.92 5.92
CA HIS A 62 1.85 -20.93 6.31
C HIS A 62 1.36 -20.60 7.70
N GLN A 63 0.05 -20.63 7.88
CA GLN A 63 -0.55 -20.45 9.19
C GLN A 63 -0.24 -21.68 10.06
N ALA A 64 0.31 -21.43 11.24
CA ALA A 64 0.59 -22.44 12.25
C ALA A 64 0.05 -21.98 13.60
N THR A 65 -0.73 -22.85 14.24
CA THR A 65 -1.24 -22.60 15.59
C THR A 65 -0.35 -23.31 16.60
N ARG A 66 0.18 -22.55 17.56
CA ARG A 66 0.94 -23.07 18.69
C ARG A 66 0.39 -22.47 19.96
N HIS A 67 -0.04 -23.33 20.88
CA HIS A 67 -0.52 -22.92 22.20
C HIS A 67 -1.58 -21.80 22.15
N ASP A 68 -2.61 -21.99 21.32
CA ASP A 68 -3.73 -21.07 21.10
C ASP A 68 -3.40 -19.71 20.45
N VAL A 69 -2.15 -19.52 20.02
CA VAL A 69 -1.75 -18.41 19.15
C VAL A 69 -1.56 -18.95 17.74
N THR A 70 -2.35 -18.43 16.82
CA THR A 70 -2.16 -18.62 15.39
C THR A 70 -1.13 -17.60 14.92
N ALA A 71 -0.18 -17.99 14.08
CA ALA A 71 0.82 -17.10 13.52
C ALA A 71 1.23 -17.60 12.12
N ASP A 72 1.88 -16.75 11.34
CA ASP A 72 2.40 -17.10 10.03
C ASP A 72 3.86 -17.56 10.10
N GLU A 73 4.13 -18.82 9.79
CA GLU A 73 5.47 -19.39 9.74
C GLU A 73 5.98 -19.58 8.30
N CYS A 74 7.26 -19.29 8.08
CA CYS A 74 7.97 -19.66 6.87
C CYS A 74 8.69 -21.00 7.08
N ARG A 75 8.30 -22.04 6.34
CA ARG A 75 8.91 -23.38 6.44
C ARG A 75 10.33 -23.46 5.89
N SER A 76 10.75 -22.49 5.06
CA SER A 76 12.06 -22.52 4.41
C SER A 76 13.15 -21.85 5.23
N CYS A 77 12.83 -20.76 5.93
CA CYS A 77 13.80 -20.02 6.75
C CYS A 77 13.47 -20.02 8.24
N HIS A 78 12.38 -20.69 8.64
CA HIS A 78 11.89 -20.83 10.01
C HIS A 78 11.55 -19.50 10.71
N GLY A 79 11.24 -18.45 9.93
CA GLY A 79 10.78 -17.18 10.47
C GLY A 79 9.30 -17.24 10.88
N ILE A 80 8.94 -16.57 11.97
CA ILE A 80 7.56 -16.44 12.47
C ILE A 80 7.15 -14.97 12.35
N TRP A 81 5.96 -14.73 11.83
CA TRP A 81 5.36 -13.42 11.61
C TRP A 81 4.09 -13.36 12.46
N LEU A 82 4.03 -12.34 13.31
CA LEU A 82 2.95 -12.11 14.26
C LEU A 82 2.33 -10.75 13.95
N ASP A 83 1.01 -10.69 13.95
CA ASP A 83 0.31 -9.41 14.05
C ASP A 83 0.38 -8.84 15.47
N HIS A 84 -0.08 -7.59 15.63
CA HIS A 84 -0.07 -6.91 16.92
C HIS A 84 -0.79 -7.72 18.03
N ASN A 85 -1.96 -8.29 17.72
CA ASN A 85 -2.81 -8.97 18.68
C ASN A 85 -2.26 -10.36 19.03
N GLU A 86 -1.66 -11.06 18.06
CA GLU A 86 -0.96 -12.33 18.26
C GLU A 86 0.26 -12.16 19.17
N LEU A 87 1.04 -11.09 18.95
CA LEU A 87 2.19 -10.76 19.80
C LEU A 87 1.75 -10.41 21.23
N GLU A 88 0.67 -9.64 21.38
CA GLU A 88 0.11 -9.27 22.68
C GLU A 88 -0.34 -10.51 23.47
N ARG A 89 -1.09 -11.42 22.84
CA ARG A 89 -1.50 -12.70 23.45
C ARG A 89 -0.32 -13.56 23.88
N LEU A 90 0.71 -13.62 23.04
CA LEU A 90 1.94 -14.35 23.37
C LEU A 90 2.66 -13.72 24.57
N ALA A 91 2.75 -12.40 24.61
CA ALA A 91 3.43 -11.65 25.68
C ALA A 91 2.66 -11.69 27.02
N GLU A 92 1.33 -11.66 27.02
CA GLU A 92 0.51 -11.86 28.22
C GLU A 92 0.75 -13.25 28.83
N ARG A 93 0.79 -14.29 27.99
CA ARG A 93 1.01 -15.65 28.45
C ARG A 93 2.38 -15.87 29.07
N GLU A 94 3.45 -15.33 28.47
CA GLU A 94 4.81 -15.41 29.04
C GLU A 94 4.89 -14.71 30.42
N ARG A 95 4.07 -13.68 30.66
CA ARG A 95 3.98 -13.00 31.96
C ARG A 95 3.26 -13.84 33.04
N GLU A 96 2.56 -14.91 32.67
CA GLU A 96 1.86 -15.82 33.59
C GLU A 96 2.59 -17.15 33.82
N GLY A 97 3.90 -17.21 33.52
CA GLY A 97 4.73 -18.38 33.82
C GLY A 97 4.62 -18.80 35.29
N TRP A 98 4.65 -20.11 35.55
CA TRP A 98 4.48 -20.65 36.91
C TRP A 98 5.50 -20.10 37.91
N VAL A 99 6.71 -19.74 37.45
CA VAL A 99 7.76 -19.08 38.24
C VAL A 99 7.35 -17.66 38.63
N VAL A 100 6.77 -16.88 37.72
CA VAL A 100 6.27 -15.52 38.01
C VAL A 100 5.09 -15.59 38.99
N ARG A 101 4.19 -16.56 38.81
CA ARG A 101 3.07 -16.82 39.73
C ARG A 101 3.53 -17.27 41.12
N TRP A 102 4.55 -18.13 41.19
CA TRP A 102 5.17 -18.57 42.45
C TRP A 102 5.92 -17.42 43.14
N LEU A 103 6.69 -16.62 42.41
CA LEU A 103 7.38 -15.45 42.94
C LEU A 103 6.39 -14.44 43.51
N ARG A 104 5.30 -14.11 42.80
CA ARG A 104 4.20 -13.25 43.32
C ARG A 104 3.53 -13.83 44.56
N SER A 105 3.42 -15.16 44.67
CA SER A 105 2.85 -15.83 45.84
C SER A 105 3.77 -15.76 47.07
N ILE A 106 5.07 -15.56 46.90
CA ILE A 106 6.05 -15.45 47.99
C ILE A 106 6.28 -13.99 48.37
N THR A 107 6.25 -13.09 47.39
CA THR A 107 6.32 -11.64 47.61
C THR A 107 4.92 -11.05 47.65
N GLN A 108 4.19 -11.28 48.72
CA GLN A 108 2.88 -10.65 48.92
C GLN A 108 3.06 -9.19 49.39
N LEU A 109 2.94 -8.26 48.45
CA LEU A 109 2.51 -6.88 48.65
C LEU A 109 1.29 -6.65 47.77
#